data_AF-A0A2J5Q2R6-F1
#
_entry.id   AF-A0A2J5Q2R6-F1
#
_cell.length_a   1.000
_cell.length_b   1.000
_cell.length_c   1.000
_cell.angle_alpha   90.00
_cell.angle_beta   90.00
_cell.angle_gamma   90.00
#
_symmetry.space_group_name_H-M   'P 1'
#
loop_
_entity.id
_entity.type
_entity.pdbx_description
1 polymer ?
#
loop_
_entity_poly.entity_id
_entity_poly.type
_entity_poly.pdbx_seq_one_letter_code
_entity_poly.pdbx_strand_id
1 'polypeptide(L)'
;MNPIVINRLQRKLGYTFHHQELLQQALTHRSASSKHNERLEFLGDSILSFVIANALYHRFPRVDEGDMSRMRATLVRGNTLAEIAREFELGECLRLGPGELKSGGFRRESILADTVEALIGGIFLDSDIQNVERLILSWYQ
;
A
#
# COMPACT_ATOMS: atom_id res chain seq x y z
N MET A 1 19.26 -0.23 1.62
CA MET A 1 18.51 -0.87 0.52
C MET A 1 19.20 -0.56 -0.79
N ASN A 2 19.08 -1.42 -1.81
CA ASN A 2 19.68 -1.19 -3.11
C ASN A 2 19.00 0.04 -3.79
N PRO A 3 19.74 1.12 -4.11
CA PRO A 3 19.16 2.32 -4.72
C PRO A 3 18.43 2.06 -6.05
N ILE A 4 18.88 1.07 -6.82
CA ILE A 4 18.26 0.69 -8.10
C ILE A 4 16.86 0.14 -7.86
N VAL A 5 16.70 -0.73 -6.85
CA VAL A 5 15.42 -1.35 -6.49
C VAL A 5 14.45 -0.30 -5.99
N ILE A 6 14.90 0.59 -5.10
CA ILE A 6 14.07 1.69 -4.57
C ILE A 6 13.62 2.64 -5.69
N ASN A 7 14.52 3.01 -6.59
CA ASN A 7 14.15 3.88 -7.71
C ASN A 7 13.16 3.22 -8.67
N ARG A 8 13.25 1.90 -8.88
CA ARG A 8 12.27 1.15 -9.66
C ARG A 8 10.90 1.17 -8.97
N LEU A 9 10.87 0.90 -7.66
CA LEU A 9 9.64 0.93 -6.87
C LEU A 9 8.97 2.31 -6.96
N GLN A 10 9.69 3.39 -6.68
CA GLN A 10 9.14 4.76 -6.74
C GLN A 10 8.55 5.10 -8.12
N ARG A 11 9.17 4.62 -9.20
CA ARG A 11 8.60 4.76 -10.56
C ARG A 11 7.30 3.99 -10.74
N LYS A 12 7.24 2.74 -10.26
CA LYS A 12 6.01 1.92 -10.34
C LYS A 12 4.88 2.50 -9.49
N LEU A 13 5.20 3.04 -8.32
CA LEU A 13 4.24 3.74 -7.46
C LEU A 13 3.73 5.03 -8.13
N GLY A 14 4.48 5.62 -9.05
CA GLY A 14 4.21 6.95 -9.60
C GLY A 14 4.56 8.09 -8.62
N TYR A 15 5.35 7.79 -7.58
CA TYR A 15 5.67 8.73 -6.51
C TYR A 15 7.12 8.60 -6.04
N THR A 16 7.81 9.74 -5.91
CA THR A 16 9.18 9.80 -5.35
C THR A 16 9.11 10.46 -3.99
N PHE A 17 9.52 9.74 -2.95
CA PHE A 17 9.48 10.23 -1.58
C PHE A 17 10.45 11.38 -1.35
N HIS A 18 9.97 12.46 -0.73
CA HIS A 18 10.78 13.55 -0.23
C HIS A 18 11.51 13.12 1.06
N HIS A 19 10.78 12.48 1.98
CA HIS A 19 11.30 11.92 3.23
C HIS A 19 11.55 10.42 3.08
N GLN A 20 12.78 10.04 2.73
CA GLN A 20 13.17 8.65 2.47
C GLN A 20 12.97 7.72 3.68
N GLU A 21 12.97 8.26 4.90
CA GLU A 21 12.67 7.53 6.13
C GLU A 21 11.24 7.00 6.18
N LEU A 22 10.27 7.68 5.55
CA LEU A 22 8.88 7.20 5.47
C LEU A 22 8.80 5.98 4.55
N LEU A 23 9.45 6.03 3.38
CA LEU A 23 9.56 4.89 2.49
C LEU A 23 10.25 3.70 3.17
N GLN A 24 11.37 3.96 3.87
CA GLN A 24 12.07 2.92 4.61
C GLN A 24 11.19 2.30 5.69
N GLN A 25 10.42 3.09 6.42
CA GLN A 25 9.51 2.60 7.45
C GLN A 25 8.36 1.78 6.85
N ALA A 26 7.74 2.25 5.77
CA ALA A 26 6.66 1.55 5.08
C ALA A 26 7.09 0.16 4.58
N LEU A 27 8.34 0.03 4.12
CA LEU A 27 8.93 -1.24 3.66
C LEU A 27 9.46 -2.14 4.79
N THR A 28 9.35 -1.72 6.06
CA THR A 28 9.91 -2.46 7.20
C THR A 28 8.83 -3.20 7.98
N HIS A 29 8.85 -4.52 7.89
CA HIS A 29 7.96 -5.37 8.67
C HIS A 29 8.39 -5.42 10.15
N ARG A 30 7.43 -5.63 11.07
CA ARG A 30 7.63 -5.73 12.52
C ARG A 30 8.72 -6.71 12.95
N SER A 31 8.96 -7.77 12.16
CA SER A 31 10.00 -8.76 12.47
C SER A 31 11.42 -8.23 12.28
N ALA A 32 11.61 -7.13 11.54
CA ALA A 32 12.92 -6.57 11.23
C ALA A 32 13.35 -5.44 12.18
N SER A 33 12.41 -4.68 12.73
CA SER A 33 12.70 -3.48 13.53
C SER A 33 11.53 -3.08 14.42
N SER A 34 11.81 -2.36 15.51
CA SER A 34 10.79 -1.68 16.33
C SER A 34 10.20 -0.44 15.63
N LYS A 35 10.91 0.16 14.66
CA LYS A 35 10.36 1.19 13.77
C LYS A 35 9.89 0.52 12.48
N HIS A 36 8.64 0.06 12.50
CA HIS A 36 8.01 -0.73 11.44
C HIS A 36 6.76 -0.05 10.87
N ASN A 37 6.13 -0.74 9.92
CA ASN A 37 5.08 -0.25 9.05
C ASN A 37 3.65 -0.25 9.64
N GLU A 38 3.33 -1.07 10.64
CA GLU A 38 1.96 -1.22 11.20
C GLU A 38 1.20 0.10 11.47
N ARG A 39 1.86 1.17 11.93
CA ARG A 39 1.18 2.47 12.14
C ARG A 39 0.85 3.20 10.83
N LEU A 40 1.69 3.03 9.81
CA LEU A 40 1.44 3.56 8.48
C LEU A 40 0.38 2.74 7.77
N GLU A 41 0.41 1.41 7.93
CA GLU A 41 -0.61 0.48 7.43
C GLU A 41 -1.99 0.89 7.95
N PHE A 42 -2.14 1.02 9.27
CA PHE A 42 -3.40 1.47 9.89
C PHE A 42 -3.94 2.78 9.30
N LEU A 43 -3.07 3.76 9.08
CA LEU A 43 -3.46 5.04 8.47
C LEU A 43 -3.81 4.86 6.99
N GLY A 44 -3.03 4.07 6.27
CA GLY A 44 -3.17 3.82 4.85
C GLY A 44 -4.44 3.05 4.49
N ASP A 45 -4.83 2.05 5.28
CA ASP A 45 -6.11 1.34 5.12
C ASP A 45 -7.30 2.30 5.18
N SER A 46 -7.32 3.19 6.18
CA SER A 46 -8.38 4.19 6.32
C SER A 46 -8.45 5.14 5.12
N ILE A 47 -7.29 5.56 4.60
CA ILE A 47 -7.21 6.44 3.42
C ILE A 47 -7.65 5.69 2.16
N LEU A 48 -7.18 4.47 1.95
CA LEU A 48 -7.56 3.61 0.84
C LEU A 48 -9.09 3.39 0.82
N SER A 49 -9.64 2.99 1.97
CA SER A 49 -11.07 2.80 2.16
C SER A 49 -11.87 4.04 1.83
N PHE A 50 -11.41 5.23 2.24
CA PHE A 50 -12.04 6.50 1.90
C PHE A 50 -11.98 6.77 0.38
N VAL A 51 -10.80 6.68 -0.24
CA VAL A 51 -10.62 6.99 -1.66
C VAL A 51 -11.47 6.08 -2.55
N ILE A 52 -11.50 4.77 -2.26
CA ILE A 52 -12.31 3.82 -3.01
C ILE A 52 -13.80 4.08 -2.80
N ALA A 53 -14.23 4.37 -1.56
CA ALA A 53 -15.62 4.73 -1.31
C ALA A 53 -16.05 6.01 -2.05
N ASN A 54 -15.20 7.04 -2.03
CA ASN A 54 -15.43 8.31 -2.74
C ASN A 54 -15.57 8.09 -4.25
N ALA A 55 -14.66 7.30 -4.82
CA ALA A 55 -14.67 6.98 -6.24
C ALA A 55 -15.92 6.19 -6.64
N LEU A 56 -16.30 5.17 -5.87
CA LEU A 56 -17.50 4.36 -6.14
C LEU A 56 -18.78 5.21 -6.06
N TYR A 57 -18.90 6.06 -5.03
CA TYR A 57 -20.05 6.94 -4.84
C TYR A 57 -20.29 7.85 -6.05
N HIS A 58 -19.22 8.47 -6.57
CA HIS A 58 -19.34 9.36 -7.73
C HIS A 58 -19.45 8.61 -9.05
N ARG A 59 -18.83 7.43 -9.19
CA ARG A 59 -18.87 6.64 -10.42
C ARG A 59 -20.20 5.94 -10.64
N PHE A 60 -20.89 5.55 -9.56
CA PHE A 60 -22.09 4.73 -9.61
C PHE A 60 -23.28 5.36 -8.86
N PRO A 61 -23.82 6.51 -9.33
CA PRO A 61 -24.83 7.30 -8.60
C PRO A 61 -26.21 6.61 -8.44
N ARG A 62 -26.40 5.42 -9.01
CA ARG A 62 -27.66 4.65 -8.96
C ARG A 62 -27.52 3.32 -8.21
N VAL A 63 -26.32 2.96 -7.77
CA VAL A 63 -26.06 1.74 -7.02
C VAL A 63 -26.41 2.00 -5.55
N ASP A 64 -27.02 1.02 -4.89
CA ASP A 64 -27.37 1.15 -3.48
C ASP A 64 -26.14 1.02 -2.56
N GLU A 65 -26.31 1.39 -1.30
CA GLU A 65 -25.23 1.34 -0.30
C GLU A 65 -24.65 -0.08 -0.14
N GLY A 66 -25.50 -1.12 -0.14
CA GLY A 66 -25.06 -2.48 0.10
C GLY A 66 -24.17 -3.02 -1.03
N ASP A 67 -24.51 -2.73 -2.27
CA ASP A 67 -23.69 -3.03 -3.44
C ASP A 67 -22.37 -2.23 -3.44
N MET A 68 -22.42 -0.93 -3.14
CA MET A 68 -21.20 -0.10 -3.03
C MET A 68 -20.26 -0.62 -1.93
N SER A 69 -20.79 -1.00 -0.78
CA SER A 69 -20.03 -1.57 0.33
C SER A 69 -19.35 -2.90 -0.07
N ARG A 70 -20.03 -3.76 -0.85
CA ARG A 70 -19.44 -5.00 -1.40
C ARG A 70 -18.34 -4.73 -2.43
N MET A 71 -18.54 -3.75 -3.31
CA MET A 71 -17.52 -3.33 -4.28
C MET A 71 -16.28 -2.81 -3.56
N ARG A 72 -16.45 -1.89 -2.59
CA ARG A 72 -15.35 -1.36 -1.79
C ARG A 72 -14.60 -2.49 -1.10
N ALA A 73 -15.30 -3.37 -0.39
CA ALA A 73 -14.69 -4.50 0.31
C ALA A 73 -13.88 -5.40 -0.64
N THR A 74 -14.33 -5.56 -1.89
CA THR A 74 -13.60 -6.35 -2.90
C THR A 74 -12.33 -5.65 -3.36
N LEU A 75 -12.34 -4.32 -3.50
CA LEU A 75 -11.20 -3.54 -3.99
C LEU A 75 -10.12 -3.34 -2.92
N VAL A 76 -10.51 -3.25 -1.65
CA VAL A 76 -9.56 -3.01 -0.54
C VAL A 76 -9.11 -4.28 0.18
N ARG A 77 -9.60 -5.46 -0.22
CA ARG A 77 -9.22 -6.73 0.45
C ARG A 77 -7.76 -7.09 0.19
N GLY A 78 -7.17 -7.79 1.15
CA GLY A 78 -5.78 -8.23 1.11
C GLY A 78 -5.37 -8.95 -0.18
N ASN A 79 -6.20 -9.82 -0.76
CA ASN A 79 -5.84 -10.51 -2.01
C ASN A 79 -5.63 -9.54 -3.19
N THR A 80 -6.49 -8.53 -3.30
CA THR A 80 -6.40 -7.50 -4.36
C THR A 80 -5.19 -6.61 -4.12
N LEU A 81 -4.92 -6.24 -2.87
CA LEU A 81 -3.72 -5.48 -2.52
C LEU A 81 -2.43 -6.29 -2.72
N ALA A 82 -2.45 -7.59 -2.48
CA ALA A 82 -1.32 -8.47 -2.74
C ALA A 82 -1.04 -8.62 -4.25
N GLU A 83 -2.05 -8.53 -5.12
CA GLU A 83 -1.87 -8.47 -6.58
C GLU A 83 -1.15 -7.17 -6.98
N ILE A 84 -1.63 -6.01 -6.52
CA ILE A 84 -0.97 -4.71 -6.73
C ILE A 84 0.48 -4.74 -6.21
N ALA A 85 0.70 -5.30 -5.03
CA ALA A 85 2.04 -5.45 -4.44
C ALA A 85 3.00 -6.26 -5.32
N ARG A 86 2.50 -7.30 -5.99
CA ARG A 86 3.30 -8.13 -6.91
C ARG A 86 3.64 -7.37 -8.20
N GLU A 87 2.71 -6.60 -8.74
CA GLU A 87 2.97 -5.72 -9.89
C GLU A 87 4.07 -4.71 -9.58
N PHE A 88 4.12 -4.24 -8.34
CA PHE A 88 5.16 -3.36 -7.82
C PHE A 88 6.48 -4.07 -7.47
N GLU A 89 6.57 -5.40 -7.58
CA GLU A 89 7.73 -6.20 -7.15
C GLU A 89 8.08 -5.96 -5.65
N LEU A 90 7.08 -5.71 -4.78
CA LEU A 90 7.34 -5.31 -3.39
C LEU A 90 8.11 -6.35 -2.59
N GLY A 91 7.98 -7.65 -2.91
CA GLY A 91 8.71 -8.71 -2.23
C GLY A 91 10.23 -8.50 -2.20
N GLU A 92 10.81 -7.89 -3.24
CA GLU A 92 12.25 -7.59 -3.32
C GLU A 92 12.66 -6.34 -2.52
N CYS A 93 11.68 -5.51 -2.17
CA CYS A 93 11.87 -4.25 -1.45
C CYS A 93 11.72 -4.41 0.07
N LEU A 94 11.06 -5.48 0.51
CA LEU A 94 10.73 -5.71 1.91
C LEU A 94 11.96 -5.90 2.80
N ARG A 95 11.90 -5.29 3.98
CA ARG A 95 12.85 -5.52 5.06
C ARG A 95 12.19 -6.43 6.09
N LEU A 96 12.64 -7.68 6.11
CA LEU A 96 12.13 -8.74 6.98
C LEU A 96 13.21 -9.19 7.97
N GLY A 97 12.78 -9.58 9.17
CA GLY A 97 13.66 -10.25 10.12
C GLY A 97 14.12 -11.62 9.60
N PRO A 98 15.25 -12.18 10.09
CA PRO A 98 15.83 -13.41 9.56
C PRO A 98 14.87 -14.61 9.59
N GLY A 99 14.04 -14.73 10.63
CA GLY A 99 13.03 -15.80 10.74
C GLY A 99 11.92 -15.67 9.70
N GLU A 100 11.41 -14.46 9.50
CA GLU A 100 10.35 -14.17 8.54
C GLU A 100 10.84 -14.31 7.08
N LEU A 101 12.09 -13.93 6.82
CA LEU A 101 12.69 -14.13 5.52
C LEU A 101 12.84 -15.63 5.20
N LYS A 102 13.29 -16.43 6.16
CA LYS A 102 13.45 -17.89 6.02
C LYS A 102 12.12 -18.61 5.78
N SER A 103 11.02 -18.13 6.38
CA SER A 103 9.68 -18.69 6.19
C SER A 103 8.99 -18.22 4.91
N GLY A 104 9.65 -17.40 4.08
CA GLY A 104 9.10 -16.92 2.82
C GLY A 104 8.15 -15.73 2.96
N GLY A 105 8.24 -14.96 4.04
CA GLY A 105 7.36 -13.81 4.30
C GLY A 105 7.32 -12.78 3.17
N PHE A 106 8.38 -12.67 2.36
CA PHE A 106 8.44 -11.77 1.20
C PHE A 106 7.47 -12.14 0.06
N ARG A 107 6.81 -13.30 0.14
CA ARG A 107 5.76 -13.75 -0.78
C ARG A 107 4.38 -13.84 -0.12
N ARG A 108 4.28 -13.61 1.19
CA ARG A 108 3.04 -13.79 1.94
C ARG A 108 2.08 -12.66 1.59
N GLU A 109 0.85 -13.03 1.22
CA GLU A 109 -0.15 -12.08 0.74
C GLU A 109 -0.47 -11.01 1.77
N SER A 110 -0.61 -11.38 3.04
CA SER A 110 -0.87 -10.41 4.11
C SER A 110 0.25 -9.38 4.21
N ILE A 111 1.52 -9.81 4.30
CA ILE A 111 2.66 -8.88 4.41
C ILE A 111 2.75 -7.94 3.20
N LEU A 112 2.45 -8.47 2.00
CA LEU A 112 2.44 -7.68 0.77
C LEU A 112 1.31 -6.63 0.78
N ALA A 113 0.10 -7.03 1.17
CA ALA A 113 -1.05 -6.14 1.30
C ALA A 113 -0.81 -5.04 2.34
N ASP A 114 -0.38 -5.42 3.56
CA ASP A 114 -0.08 -4.50 4.66
C ASP A 114 0.98 -3.47 4.24
N THR A 115 1.92 -3.87 3.37
CA THR A 115 2.95 -2.97 2.84
C THR A 115 2.40 -1.97 1.83
N VAL A 116 1.42 -2.35 1.00
CA VAL A 116 0.74 -1.40 0.10
C VAL A 116 0.02 -0.35 0.92
N GLU A 117 -0.71 -0.75 1.94
CA GLU A 117 -1.39 0.18 2.87
C GLU A 117 -0.37 1.08 3.56
N ALA A 118 0.73 0.51 4.07
CA ALA A 118 1.79 1.31 4.68
C ALA A 118 2.45 2.31 3.71
N LEU A 119 2.58 1.96 2.43
CA LEU A 119 3.06 2.89 1.40
C LEU A 119 2.06 4.03 1.19
N ILE A 120 0.76 3.75 1.15
CA ILE A 120 -0.29 4.78 1.09
C ILE A 120 -0.17 5.73 2.28
N GLY A 121 -0.09 5.20 3.50
CA GLY A 121 0.07 6.01 4.71
C GLY A 121 1.38 6.82 4.70
N GLY A 122 2.47 6.24 4.19
CA GLY A 122 3.74 6.93 4.01
C GLY A 122 3.67 8.08 3.00
N ILE A 123 3.06 7.86 1.84
CA ILE A 123 2.89 8.89 0.79
C ILE A 123 2.03 10.03 1.31
N PHE A 124 0.95 9.73 2.05
CA PHE A 124 0.10 10.76 2.64
C PHE A 124 0.87 11.67 3.60
N LEU A 125 1.67 11.10 4.50
CA LEU A 125 2.48 11.89 5.44
C LEU A 125 3.60 12.67 4.75
N ASP A 126 4.07 12.19 3.60
CA ASP A 126 5.10 12.84 2.80
C ASP A 126 4.54 13.94 1.88
N SER A 127 3.22 13.95 1.64
CA SER A 127 2.53 14.84 0.69
C SER A 127 1.15 15.30 1.22
N ASP A 128 0.07 15.02 0.47
CA ASP A 128 -1.31 15.43 0.74
C ASP A 128 -2.33 14.40 0.22
N ILE A 129 -3.60 14.57 0.61
CA ILE A 129 -4.68 13.64 0.24
C ILE A 129 -4.96 13.64 -1.27
N GLN A 130 -4.79 14.77 -1.95
CA GLN A 130 -5.07 14.90 -3.38
C GLN A 130 -4.10 14.10 -4.24
N ASN A 131 -2.82 14.09 -3.87
CA ASN A 131 -1.82 13.27 -4.54
C ASN A 131 -2.05 11.78 -4.28
N VAL A 132 -2.35 11.41 -3.04
CA VAL A 132 -2.65 10.01 -2.67
C VAL A 132 -3.87 9.47 -3.43
N GLU A 133 -4.96 10.25 -3.49
CA GLU A 133 -6.17 9.87 -4.24
C GLU A 133 -5.86 9.59 -5.71
N ARG A 134 -5.11 10.49 -6.37
CA ARG A 134 -4.71 10.31 -7.78
C ARG A 134 -3.90 9.04 -7.98
N LEU A 135 -2.97 8.75 -7.06
CA LEU A 135 -2.11 7.57 -7.15
C LEU A 135 -2.89 6.28 -6.94
N ILE A 136 -3.69 6.19 -5.88
CA ILE A 136 -4.53 5.02 -5.60
C ILE A 136 -5.40 4.71 -6.83
N LEU A 137 -6.10 5.71 -7.38
CA LEU A 137 -6.96 5.49 -8.55
C LEU A 137 -6.18 5.04 -9.80
N SER A 138 -4.90 5.39 -9.92
CA SER A 138 -4.05 4.91 -11.02
C SER A 138 -3.59 3.46 -10.87
N TRP A 139 -3.58 2.93 -9.64
CA TRP A 139 -3.15 1.54 -9.37
C TRP A 139 -4.24 0.51 -9.65
N TYR A 140 -5.50 0.94 -9.80
CA TYR A 140 -6.66 0.09 -10.12
C TYR A 140 -7.05 0.14 -11.61
N GLN A 141 -6.17 0.59 -12.50
CA GLN A 141 -6.43 0.71 -13.94
C GLN A 141 -5.89 -0.46 -14.75
#